data_AF-A0A1Q9NT49-F1
#
_entry.id   AF-A0A1Q9NT49-F1
#
_cell.length_a   1.000
_cell.length_b   1.000
_cell.length_c   1.000
_cell.angle_alpha   90.00
_cell.angle_beta   90.00
_cell.angle_gamma   90.00
#
_symmetry.space_group_name_H-M   'P 1'
#
loop_
_entity.id
_entity.type
_entity.pdbx_description
1 polymer ?
#
loop_
_entity_poly.entity_id
_entity_poly.type
_entity_poly.pdbx_seq_one_letter_code
_entity_poly.pdbx_strand_id
1 'polypeptide(L)'
;MKVNVTLMALIKRPADLSRIFSWDVEENTKIKIVLADLGYNSQEIRLFQLYVTNSNGEAERITKNYILQENDEIFVTIPVGGG
;
A
#
# COMPACT_ATOMS: atom_id res chain seq x y z
N MET A 1 -3.34 10.25 -11.33
CA MET A 1 -4.50 9.83 -10.52
C MET A 1 -4.11 9.79 -9.05
N LYS A 2 -5.07 10.02 -8.15
CA LYS A 2 -4.81 10.05 -6.71
C LYS A 2 -5.23 8.73 -6.07
N VAL A 3 -4.38 8.19 -5.19
CA VAL A 3 -4.68 7.00 -4.38
C VAL A 3 -4.52 7.31 -2.89
N ASN A 4 -5.16 6.54 -2.03
CA ASN A 4 -5.07 6.66 -0.58
C ASN A 4 -4.35 5.44 -0.02
N VAL A 5 -3.32 5.66 0.80
CA VAL A 5 -2.50 4.60 1.36
C VAL A 5 -2.52 4.69 2.88
N THR A 6 -2.78 3.54 3.51
CA THR A 6 -2.71 3.37 4.96
C THR A 6 -1.63 2.36 5.33
N LEU A 7 -0.66 2.78 6.13
CA LEU A 7 0.43 1.94 6.65
C LEU A 7 0.17 1.54 8.11
N MET A 8 0.07 0.23 8.37
CA MET A 8 -0.05 -0.28 9.75
C MET A 8 1.12 0.12 10.67
N ALA A 9 0.84 0.15 11.97
CA ALA A 9 1.75 0.67 13.01
C ALA A 9 3.19 0.13 12.95
N LEU A 10 3.36 -1.14 12.57
CA LEU A 10 4.68 -1.79 12.54
C LEU A 10 5.48 -1.53 11.25
N ILE A 11 4.86 -0.93 10.24
CA ILE A 11 5.55 -0.58 9.00
C ILE A 11 6.36 0.70 9.21
N LYS A 12 7.68 0.60 8.97
CA LYS A 12 8.61 1.73 8.93
C LYS A 12 8.15 2.73 7.88
N ARG A 13 8.25 4.03 8.12
CA ARG A 13 7.92 5.08 7.13
C ARG A 13 8.86 6.27 7.29
N PRO A 14 8.95 7.17 6.29
CA PRO A 14 9.53 8.50 6.50
C PRO A 14 8.87 9.20 7.70
N ALA A 15 9.66 9.92 8.51
CA ALA A 15 9.20 10.48 9.77
C ALA A 15 8.11 11.54 9.58
N ASP A 16 8.22 12.31 8.51
CA ASP A 16 7.35 13.38 8.05
C ASP A 16 6.07 12.90 7.34
N LEU A 17 6.04 11.63 6.89
CA LEU A 17 4.88 11.08 6.18
C LEU A 17 3.83 10.54 7.16
N SER A 18 2.59 11.03 7.11
CA SER A 18 1.48 10.46 7.89
C SER A 18 1.26 8.96 7.60
N ARG A 19 0.69 8.19 8.53
CA ARG A 19 0.35 6.77 8.27
C ARG A 19 -0.78 6.59 7.27
N ILE A 20 -1.66 7.57 7.20
CA ILE A 20 -2.72 7.68 6.22
C ILE A 20 -2.36 8.90 5.37
N PHE A 21 -2.16 8.69 4.09
CA PHE A 21 -1.79 9.76 3.17
C PHE A 21 -2.36 9.47 1.79
N SER A 22 -2.46 10.51 0.97
CA SER A 22 -2.76 10.35 -0.44
C SER A 22 -1.51 10.56 -1.28
N TRP A 23 -1.44 9.90 -2.42
CA TRP A 23 -0.31 9.97 -3.33
C TRP A 23 -0.78 10.13 -4.76
N ASP A 24 -0.13 11.05 -5.50
CA ASP A 24 -0.36 11.23 -6.92
C ASP A 24 0.55 10.29 -7.70
N VAL A 25 -0.06 9.41 -8.50
CA VAL A 25 0.64 8.41 -9.32
C VAL A 25 0.23 8.55 -10.78
N GLU A 26 1.12 8.13 -11.68
CA GLU A 26 0.80 7.99 -13.09
C GLU A 26 -0.18 6.85 -13.35
N GLU A 27 -0.91 6.90 -14.45
CA GLU A 27 -1.74 5.78 -14.89
C GLU A 27 -0.91 4.51 -15.07
N ASN A 28 -1.52 3.35 -14.84
CA ASN A 28 -0.86 2.04 -14.92
C ASN A 28 0.27 1.79 -13.89
N THR A 29 0.44 2.69 -12.90
CA THR A 29 1.40 2.50 -11.81
C THR A 29 1.05 1.27 -10.97
N LYS A 30 2.06 0.45 -10.67
CA LYS A 30 1.91 -0.70 -9.77
C LYS A 30 2.22 -0.31 -8.34
N ILE A 31 1.50 -0.87 -7.36
CA ILE A 31 1.71 -0.56 -5.93
C ILE A 31 3.16 -0.75 -5.46
N LYS A 32 3.92 -1.71 -6.02
CA LYS A 32 5.34 -1.87 -5.70
C LYS A 32 6.21 -0.65 -6.02
N ILE A 33 5.80 0.20 -6.97
CA ILE A 33 6.53 1.42 -7.35
C ILE A 33 6.35 2.46 -6.25
N VAL A 34 5.11 2.71 -5.82
CA VAL A 34 4.81 3.59 -4.67
C VAL A 34 5.58 3.14 -3.42
N LEU A 35 5.62 1.84 -3.15
CA LEU A 35 6.39 1.30 -2.03
C LEU A 35 7.91 1.51 -2.21
N ALA A 36 8.43 1.36 -3.42
CA ALA A 36 9.85 1.65 -3.69
C ALA A 36 10.18 3.13 -3.49
N ASP A 37 9.29 4.05 -3.91
CA ASP A 37 9.44 5.50 -3.73
C ASP A 37 9.44 5.91 -2.26
N LEU A 38 8.70 5.18 -1.42
CA LEU A 38 8.72 5.30 0.04
C LEU A 38 10.00 4.73 0.70
N GLY A 39 10.89 4.14 -0.09
CA GLY A 39 12.19 3.63 0.34
C GLY A 39 12.20 2.15 0.74
N TYR A 40 11.13 1.39 0.48
CA TYR A 40 11.13 -0.06 0.74
C TYR A 40 11.85 -0.82 -0.36
N ASN A 41 12.70 -1.76 0.02
CA ASN A 41 13.38 -2.63 -0.91
C ASN A 41 12.52 -3.83 -1.33
N SER A 42 12.98 -4.59 -2.33
CA SER A 42 12.22 -5.71 -2.89
C SER A 42 11.98 -6.88 -1.93
N GLN A 43 12.79 -7.04 -0.87
CA GLN A 43 12.59 -8.05 0.17
C GLN A 43 11.52 -7.60 1.15
N GLU A 44 11.54 -6.34 1.58
CA GLU A 44 10.51 -5.76 2.45
C GLU A 44 9.13 -5.83 1.78
N ILE A 45 9.04 -5.41 0.51
CA ILE A 45 7.79 -5.44 -0.27
C ILE A 45 7.20 -6.86 -0.39
N ARG A 46 8.04 -7.91 -0.38
CA ARG A 46 7.56 -9.31 -0.41
C ARG A 46 6.87 -9.74 0.88
N LEU A 47 7.20 -9.11 2.00
CA LEU A 47 6.62 -9.44 3.31
C LEU A 47 5.29 -8.72 3.55
N PHE A 48 5.00 -7.66 2.80
CA PHE A 48 3.74 -6.93 2.97
C PHE A 48 2.53 -7.74 2.48
N GLN A 49 1.46 -7.66 3.27
CA GLN A 49 0.12 -8.00 2.85
C GLN A 49 -0.57 -6.70 2.41
N LEU A 50 -1.16 -6.74 1.22
CA LEU A 50 -1.74 -5.58 0.56
C LEU A 50 -3.22 -5.85 0.35
N TYR A 51 -4.05 -4.86 0.64
CA TYR A 51 -5.48 -4.91 0.44
C TYR A 51 -5.97 -3.64 -0.23
N VAL A 52 -7.03 -3.73 -1.02
CA VAL A 52 -7.79 -2.58 -1.54
C VAL A 52 -9.24 -2.69 -1.11
N THR A 53 -9.90 -1.57 -0.79
CA THR A 53 -11.35 -1.56 -0.60
C THR A 53 -12.04 -1.67 -1.96
N ASN A 54 -12.86 -2.71 -2.17
CA ASN A 54 -13.61 -2.91 -3.41
C ASN A 54 -14.92 -2.08 -3.45
N SER A 55 -15.65 -2.17 -4.56
CA SER A 55 -16.92 -1.43 -4.75
C SER A 55 -18.03 -1.76 -3.74
N ASN A 56 -17.92 -2.89 -3.06
CA ASN A 56 -18.87 -3.33 -2.03
C ASN A 56 -18.46 -2.86 -0.62
N GLY A 57 -17.35 -2.13 -0.51
CA GLY A 57 -16.79 -1.70 0.77
C GLY A 57 -15.99 -2.78 1.51
N GLU A 58 -15.65 -3.89 0.85
CA GLU A 58 -14.91 -5.00 1.44
C GLU A 58 -13.43 -4.94 1.10
N ALA A 59 -12.57 -5.38 2.02
CA ALA A 59 -11.14 -5.46 1.79
C ALA A 59 -10.79 -6.69 0.92
N GLU A 60 -10.30 -6.45 -0.28
CA GLU A 60 -9.80 -7.48 -1.20
C GLU A 60 -8.28 -7.54 -1.17
N ARG A 61 -7.71 -8.74 -1.04
CA ARG A 61 -6.25 -8.92 -1.04
C ARG A 61 -5.68 -8.77 -2.44
N ILE A 62 -4.69 -7.90 -2.59
CA ILE A 62 -4.00 -7.66 -3.87
C ILE A 62 -2.55 -8.13 -3.82
N THR A 63 -1.91 -8.18 -5.00
CA THR A 63 -0.48 -8.48 -5.12
C THR A 63 0.33 -7.20 -5.31
N LYS A 64 1.64 -7.28 -5.07
CA LYS A 64 2.58 -6.17 -5.36
C LYS A 64 2.60 -5.70 -6.83
N ASN A 65 2.02 -6.48 -7.75
CA ASN A 65 1.92 -6.16 -9.17
C ASN A 65 0.55 -5.57 -9.55
N TYR A 66 -0.36 -5.39 -8.59
CA TYR A 66 -1.64 -4.74 -8.80
C TYR A 66 -1.44 -3.35 -9.40
N ILE A 67 -2.22 -3.05 -10.44
CA ILE A 67 -2.24 -1.77 -11.12
C ILE A 67 -3.25 -0.90 -10.39
N LEU A 68 -2.76 0.19 -9.81
CA LEU A 68 -3.57 1.12 -9.05
C LEU A 68 -4.65 1.75 -9.95
N GLN A 69 -5.82 1.97 -9.37
CA GLN A 69 -6.93 2.69 -9.97
C GLN A 69 -7.14 4.01 -9.22
N GLU A 70 -7.84 4.94 -9.87
CA GLU A 70 -8.16 6.22 -9.25
C GLU A 70 -9.05 6.04 -8.01
N ASN A 71 -8.71 6.74 -6.93
CA ASN A 71 -9.37 6.69 -5.62
C ASN A 71 -9.22 5.37 -4.84
N ASP A 72 -8.34 4.46 -5.24
CA ASP A 72 -8.05 3.26 -4.48
C ASP A 72 -7.72 3.56 -3.01
N GLU A 73 -8.29 2.77 -2.11
CA GLU A 73 -7.96 2.76 -0.69
C GLU A 73 -7.08 1.54 -0.38
N ILE A 74 -5.76 1.77 -0.37
CA ILE A 74 -4.77 0.72 -0.16
C ILE A 74 -4.42 0.60 1.31
N PHE A 75 -4.51 -0.61 1.83
CA PHE A 75 -4.07 -0.95 3.18
C PHE A 75 -2.84 -1.86 3.12
N VAL A 76 -1.75 -1.43 3.76
CA VAL A 76 -0.47 -2.14 3.82
C VAL A 76 -0.25 -2.62 5.25
N THR A 77 -0.02 -3.92 5.39
CA THR A 77 0.29 -4.57 6.67
C THR A 77 1.40 -5.62 6.51
N ILE A 78 1.84 -6.19 7.63
CA ILE A 78 2.70 -7.38 7.71
C ILE A 78 1.93 -8.49 8.43
N PRO A 79 2.21 -9.78 8.16
CA PRO A 79 1.61 -10.87 8.92
C PRO A 79 1.87 -10.68 10.41
N VAL A 80 0.81 -10.60 11.21
CA VAL A 80 0.93 -10.67 12.66
C VAL A 80 1.07 -12.14 13.05
N GLY A 81 2.26 -12.55 13.48
CA GLY A 81 2.40 -13.84 14.17
C GLY A 81 1.65 -13.75 15.49
N GLY A 82 0.56 -14.50 15.63
CA GLY A 82 -0.11 -14.65 16.92
C GLY A 82 0.87 -15.28 17.90
N GLY A 83 1.09 -14.61 19.03
CA GLY A 83 1.81 -15.16 20.18
C GLY A 83 0.98 -16.18 20.94
#